data_AF-A0A926PEA7-F1
#
_entry.id   AF-A0A926PEA7-F1
#
_cell.length_a   1.000
_cell.length_b   1.000
_cell.length_c   1.000
_cell.angle_alpha   90.00
_cell.angle_beta   90.00
_cell.angle_gamma   90.00
#
_symmetry.space_group_name_H-M   'P 1'
#
loop_
_entity.id
_entity.type
_entity.pdbx_description
1 polymer ?
#
loop_
_entity_poly.entity_id
_entity_poly.type
_entity_poly.pdbx_seq_one_letter_code
_entity_poly.pdbx_strand_id
1 'polypeptide(L)'
;MLNEISNMPEYQWKLTIVERNLLLSNWSKLIPEAQEQMLWEADDLMRDLPLPDRQRLLTSLEMLQDHIAEDLQQRIQRILSRELNGDIRKALESSIQNTAISGGSSLLVESAS
;
A
#
# COMPACT_ATOMS: atom_id res chain seq x y z
N MET A 1 14.46 -31.07 -10.41
CA MET A 1 13.09 -30.50 -10.27
C MET A 1 13.27 -29.01 -10.02
N LEU A 2 12.98 -28.15 -11.01
CA LEU A 2 13.14 -26.69 -10.94
C LEU A 2 11.75 -26.02 -10.93
N ASN A 3 10.88 -26.42 -10.00
CA ASN A 3 9.50 -25.93 -9.95
C ASN A 3 9.20 -24.96 -8.78
N GLU A 4 10.20 -24.58 -7.98
CA GLU A 4 9.97 -23.72 -6.80
C GLU A 4 10.26 -22.23 -7.04
N ILE A 5 10.84 -21.86 -8.18
CA ILE A 5 11.16 -20.44 -8.48
C ILE A 5 9.91 -19.68 -9.01
N SER A 6 8.83 -20.39 -9.34
CA SER A 6 7.67 -19.81 -10.06
C SER A 6 6.42 -19.57 -9.21
N ASN A 7 6.55 -19.37 -7.89
CA ASN A 7 5.42 -19.05 -7.00
C ASN A 7 5.46 -17.63 -6.42
N MET A 8 6.47 -16.83 -6.79
CA MET A 8 6.54 -15.43 -6.36
C MET A 8 5.56 -14.60 -7.21
N PRO A 9 4.59 -13.90 -6.59
CA PRO A 9 3.71 -12.99 -7.30
C PRO A 9 4.50 -11.98 -8.11
N GLU A 10 4.02 -11.62 -9.30
CA GLU A 10 4.71 -10.69 -10.20
C GLU A 10 4.98 -9.33 -9.53
N TYR A 11 4.16 -8.88 -8.58
CA TYR A 11 4.45 -7.63 -7.87
C TYR A 11 5.64 -7.72 -6.91
N GLN A 12 6.03 -8.90 -6.42
CA GLN A 12 7.05 -9.02 -5.36
C GLN A 12 8.45 -8.66 -5.84
N TRP A 13 8.81 -9.00 -7.09
CA TRP A 13 10.10 -8.57 -7.65
C TRP A 13 10.15 -7.06 -7.81
N LYS A 14 9.03 -6.45 -8.25
CA LYS A 14 8.89 -5.02 -8.45
C LYS A 14 8.99 -4.28 -7.11
N LEU A 15 8.31 -4.78 -6.08
CA LEU A 15 8.39 -4.29 -4.70
C LEU A 15 9.83 -4.33 -4.16
N THR A 16 10.52 -5.45 -4.35
CA THR A 16 11.91 -5.60 -3.88
C THR A 16 12.84 -4.56 -4.52
N ILE A 17 12.69 -4.30 -5.81
CA ILE A 17 13.49 -3.30 -6.52
C ILE A 17 13.16 -1.89 -6.01
N VAL A 18 11.87 -1.55 -5.92
CA VAL A 18 11.43 -0.23 -5.44
C VAL A 18 11.95 0.01 -4.02
N GLU A 19 11.75 -0.91 -3.08
CA GLU A 19 12.20 -0.76 -1.69
C GLU A 19 13.71 -0.60 -1.60
N ARG A 20 14.47 -1.43 -2.32
CA ARG A 20 15.92 -1.30 -2.38
C ARG A 20 16.31 0.10 -2.86
N ASN A 21 15.68 0.61 -3.91
CA ASN A 21 16.01 1.91 -4.45
C ASN A 21 15.59 3.04 -3.50
N LEU A 22 14.44 2.95 -2.83
CA LEU A 22 14.03 3.92 -1.82
C LEU A 22 15.04 3.98 -0.66
N LEU A 23 15.49 2.83 -0.16
CA LEU A 23 16.31 2.74 1.05
C LEU A 23 17.81 2.97 0.80
N LEU A 24 18.33 2.52 -0.35
CA LEU A 24 19.77 2.44 -0.59
C LEU A 24 20.27 3.41 -1.66
N SER A 25 19.38 4.11 -2.37
CA SER A 25 19.82 5.13 -3.32
C SER A 25 20.38 6.34 -2.60
N ASN A 26 21.41 6.93 -3.18
CA ASN A 26 21.86 8.25 -2.76
C ASN A 26 20.96 9.30 -3.38
N TRP A 27 19.80 9.54 -2.76
CA TRP A 27 18.74 10.38 -3.31
C TRP A 27 19.22 11.77 -3.71
N SER A 28 20.03 12.43 -2.89
CA SER A 28 20.56 13.76 -3.19
C SER A 28 21.47 13.83 -4.43
N LYS A 29 21.96 12.68 -4.91
CA LYS A 29 22.80 12.58 -6.13
C LYS A 29 22.05 12.08 -7.35
N LEU A 30 20.79 11.69 -7.21
CA LEU A 30 19.96 11.32 -8.35
C LEU A 30 19.59 12.58 -9.14
N ILE A 31 19.49 12.44 -10.45
CA ILE A 31 18.85 13.46 -11.27
C ILE A 31 17.36 13.58 -10.89
N PRO A 32 16.75 14.78 -10.96
CA PRO A 32 15.37 14.98 -10.55
C PRO A 32 14.38 14.01 -11.19
N GLU A 33 14.54 13.72 -12.48
CA GLU A 33 13.68 12.81 -13.23
C GLU A 33 13.70 11.39 -12.65
N ALA A 34 14.85 10.93 -12.16
CA ALA A 34 14.98 9.61 -11.54
C ALA A 34 14.33 9.57 -10.15
N GLN A 35 14.41 10.67 -9.39
CA GLN A 35 13.71 10.79 -8.10
C GLN A 35 12.20 10.75 -8.31
N GLU A 36 11.70 11.50 -9.28
CA GLU A 36 10.28 11.55 -9.62
C GLU A 36 9.75 10.22 -10.13
N GLN A 37 10.50 9.56 -11.02
CA GLN A 37 10.14 8.25 -11.55
C GLN A 37 10.04 7.21 -10.44
N MET A 38 10.98 7.21 -9.49
CA MET A 38 10.98 6.25 -8.38
C MET A 38 9.80 6.48 -7.42
N LEU A 39 9.44 7.73 -7.14
CA LEU A 39 8.22 8.04 -6.38
C LEU A 39 6.95 7.64 -7.13
N TRP A 40 6.93 7.81 -8.45
CA TRP A 40 5.81 7.36 -9.29
C TRP A 40 5.68 5.83 -9.29
N GLU A 41 6.78 5.09 -9.41
CA GLU A 41 6.79 3.63 -9.35
C GLU A 41 6.32 3.10 -7.99
N ALA A 42 6.73 3.75 -6.90
CA ALA A 42 6.25 3.41 -5.56
C ALA A 42 4.74 3.65 -5.42
N ASP A 43 4.24 4.79 -5.91
CA ASP A 43 2.82 5.14 -5.91
C ASP A 43 1.99 4.14 -6.74
N ASP A 44 2.40 3.88 -7.98
CA ASP A 44 1.69 2.97 -8.88
C ASP A 44 1.61 1.55 -8.31
N LEU A 45 2.70 1.06 -7.72
CA LEU A 45 2.78 -0.27 -7.14
C LEU A 45 1.77 -0.48 -5.99
N MET A 46 1.49 0.55 -5.19
CA MET A 46 0.55 0.46 -4.05
C MET A 46 -0.85 -0.01 -4.44
N ARG A 47 -1.28 0.20 -5.69
CA ARG A 47 -2.59 -0.21 -6.20
C ARG A 47 -2.77 -1.72 -6.16
N ASP A 48 -1.69 -2.45 -6.46
CA ASP A 48 -1.69 -3.90 -6.65
C ASP A 48 -1.16 -4.66 -5.42
N LEU A 49 -0.57 -3.95 -4.45
CA LEU A 49 0.00 -4.58 -3.26
C LEU A 49 -1.08 -5.03 -2.26
N PRO A 50 -0.92 -6.24 -1.69
CA PRO A 50 -1.68 -6.62 -0.50
C PRO A 50 -1.31 -5.70 0.68
N LEU A 51 -2.22 -5.59 1.65
CA LEU A 51 -2.11 -4.64 2.76
C LEU A 51 -0.77 -4.68 3.51
N PRO A 52 -0.18 -5.85 3.85
CA PRO A 52 1.10 -5.89 4.57
C PRO A 52 2.25 -5.30 3.77
N ASP A 53 2.33 -5.62 2.47
CA ASP A 53 3.37 -5.12 1.59
C ASP A 53 3.19 -3.62 1.30
N ARG A 54 1.94 -3.16 1.21
CA ARG A 54 1.63 -1.73 1.11
C ARG A 54 2.11 -0.96 2.34
N GLN A 55 1.84 -1.46 3.55
CA GLN A 55 2.30 -0.83 4.80
C GLN A 55 3.83 -0.77 4.87
N ARG A 56 4.52 -1.82 4.42
CA ARG A 56 5.98 -1.85 4.33
C ARG A 56 6.53 -0.78 3.38
N LEU A 57 5.89 -0.61 2.22
CA LEU A 57 6.27 0.44 1.26
C LEU A 57 5.99 1.85 1.80
N LEU A 58 4.86 2.06 2.49
CA LEU A 58 4.53 3.34 3.14
C LEU A 58 5.58 3.72 4.20
N THR A 59 5.99 2.75 5.03
CA THR A 59 7.05 2.96 6.04
C THR A 59 8.37 3.37 5.37
N SER A 60 8.71 2.75 4.22
CA SER A 60 9.92 3.10 3.47
C SER A 60 9.89 4.53 2.94
N LEU A 61 8.72 5.01 2.49
CA LEU A 61 8.54 6.39 2.03
C LEU A 61 8.57 7.40 3.19
N GLU A 62 8.01 7.05 4.34
CA GLU A 62 8.05 7.89 5.55
C GLU A 62 9.50 8.11 6.01
N MET A 63 10.32 7.05 6.08
CA MET A 63 11.74 7.16 6.42
C MET A 63 12.54 7.99 5.40
N LEU A 64 12.15 7.95 4.13
CA LEU A 64 12.82 8.71 3.07
C LEU A 64 12.56 10.22 3.20
N GLN A 65 11.42 10.62 3.74
CA GLN A 65 11.00 12.02 3.82
C GLN A 65 12.05 12.91 4.51
N ASP A 66 12.68 12.40 5.57
CA ASP A 66 13.68 13.15 6.35
C ASP A 66 14.99 13.42 5.58
N HIS A 67 15.19 12.80 4.42
CA HIS A 67 16.47 12.76 3.70
C HIS A 67 16.43 13.40 2.30
N ILE A 68 15.32 14.00 1.91
CA ILE A 68 15.10 14.55 0.56
C ILE A 68 14.68 16.03 0.59
N ALA A 69 14.72 16.67 -0.58
CA ALA A 69 14.31 18.06 -0.75
C ALA A 69 12.80 18.27 -0.47
N GLU A 70 12.44 19.48 -0.03
CA GLU A 70 11.09 19.85 0.44
C GLU A 70 9.99 19.62 -0.61
N ASP A 71 10.29 19.84 -1.90
CA ASP A 71 9.35 19.60 -2.99
C ASP A 71 8.97 18.11 -3.12
N LEU A 72 9.94 17.22 -2.94
CA LEU A 72 9.72 15.78 -2.93
C LEU A 72 9.03 15.32 -1.64
N GLN A 73 9.33 15.96 -0.50
CA GLN A 73 8.63 15.70 0.75
C GLN A 73 7.11 15.94 0.60
N GLN A 74 6.71 17.04 -0.05
CA GLN A 74 5.29 17.31 -0.32
C GLN A 74 4.64 16.24 -1.22
N ARG A 75 5.41 15.62 -2.13
CA ARG A 75 4.92 14.53 -2.97
C ARG A 75 4.75 13.24 -2.14
N ILE A 76 5.71 12.92 -1.28
CA ILE A 76 5.61 11.79 -0.34
C ILE A 76 4.40 11.98 0.59
N GLN A 77 4.22 13.15 1.19
CA GLN A 77 3.06 13.44 2.06
C GLN A 77 1.72 13.25 1.35
N ARG A 78 1.62 13.64 0.07
CA ARG A 78 0.42 13.40 -0.74
C ARG A 78 0.15 11.93 -0.95
N ILE A 79 1.17 11.12 -1.23
CA ILE A 79 1.06 9.66 -1.35
C ILE A 79 0.58 9.06 -0.01
N LEU A 80 1.27 9.36 1.08
CA LEU A 80 0.93 8.87 2.43
C LEU A 80 -0.51 9.22 2.82
N SER A 81 -0.92 10.48 2.63
CA SER A 81 -2.27 10.94 2.95
C SER A 81 -3.34 10.24 2.13
N ARG A 82 -3.08 9.99 0.83
CA ARG A 82 -4.04 9.32 -0.06
C ARG A 82 -4.24 7.86 0.33
N GLU A 83 -3.15 7.13 0.60
CA GLU A 83 -3.24 5.71 0.95
C GLU A 83 -3.83 5.47 2.33
N LEU A 84 -3.45 6.27 3.34
CA LEU A 84 -4.04 6.17 4.69
C LEU A 84 -5.55 6.40 4.66
N ASN A 85 -6.01 7.41 3.91
CA ASN A 85 -7.45 7.65 3.72
C ASN A 85 -8.14 6.50 2.96
N GLY A 86 -7.46 5.91 1.97
CA GLY A 86 -7.96 4.75 1.22
C GLY A 86 -8.12 3.51 2.09
N ASP A 87 -7.15 3.22 2.94
CA ASP A 87 -7.17 2.04 3.81
C ASP A 87 -8.22 2.19 4.94
N ILE A 88 -8.37 3.39 5.52
CA ILE A 88 -9.47 3.70 6.47
C ILE A 88 -10.83 3.48 5.80
N ARG A 89 -11.01 3.97 4.57
CA ARG A 89 -12.26 3.81 3.83
C ARG A 89 -12.57 2.34 3.56
N LYS A 90 -11.60 1.54 3.12
CA LYS A 90 -11.78 0.10 2.89
C LYS A 90 -12.16 -0.64 4.17
N ALA A 91 -11.51 -0.32 5.29
CA ALA A 91 -11.82 -0.91 6.59
C ALA A 91 -13.26 -0.57 7.04
N LEU A 92 -13.70 0.67 6.79
CA LEU A 92 -15.07 1.10 7.09
C LEU A 92 -16.10 0.39 6.19
N GLU A 93 -15.85 0.31 4.89
CA GLU A 93 -16.73 -0.39 3.93
C GLU A 93 -16.90 -1.87 4.28
N SER A 94 -15.81 -2.56 4.67
CA SER A 94 -15.86 -3.95 5.13
C SER A 94 -16.67 -4.12 6.42
N SER A 95 -16.55 -3.18 7.37
CA SER A 95 -17.29 -3.21 8.63
C SER A 95 -18.80 -3.02 8.42
N ILE A 96 -19.20 -2.16 7.47
CA ILE A 96 -20.61 -1.94 7.08
C ILE A 96 -21.19 -3.20 6.42
N GLN A 97 -20.44 -3.88 5.56
CA GLN A 97 -20.89 -5.12 4.93
C GLN A 97 -21.08 -6.26 5.94
N ASN A 98 -20.15 -6.40 6.90
CA ASN A 98 -20.23 -7.44 7.93
C ASN A 98 -21.41 -7.23 8.89
N THR A 99 -21.74 -5.97 9.20
CA THR A 99 -22.90 -5.63 10.03
C THR A 99 -24.23 -5.85 9.29
N ALA A 100 -24.28 -5.59 7.99
CA ALA A 100 -25.46 -5.88 7.16
C ALA A 100 -25.79 -7.39 7.08
N ILE A 101 -24.77 -8.26 7.11
CA ILE A 101 -24.96 -9.73 7.09
C ILE A 101 -25.33 -10.28 8.47
N SER A 102 -24.77 -9.72 9.55
CA SER A 102 -25.05 -10.16 10.92
C SER A 102 -26.44 -9.72 11.45
N GLY A 103 -27.06 -8.69 10.87
CA GLY A 103 -28.39 -8.21 11.27
C GLY A 103 -29.57 -8.96 10.63
N GLY A 104 -29.32 -9.85 9.65
CA GLY A 104 -30.37 -10.54 8.88
C GLY A 104 -30.84 -11.90 9.42
N SER A 105 -30.21 -12.44 10.47
CA SER A 105 -30.52 -13.78 11.00
C SER A 105 -31.04 -13.74 12.44
N SER A 106 -32.12 -12.99 12.71
CA SER A 106 -32.85 -13.16 13.97
C SER A 106 -34.29 -12.63 13.89
N LEU A 107 -35.10 -13.15 12.97
CA LEU A 107 -36.55 -13.00 13.01
C LEU A 107 -37.22 -14.24 12.41
N LEU A 108 -37.13 -15.36 13.12
CA LEU A 108 -38.15 -16.41 13.10
C LEU A 108 -38.38 -16.84 14.56
N VAL A 109 -39.04 -15.95 15.31
CA VAL A 109 -39.68 -16.32 16.56
C VAL A 109 -40.91 -17.16 16.23
N GLU A 110 -40.94 -18.30 16.89
CA GLU A 110 -42.04 -19.26 17.05
C GLU A 110 -43.43 -18.70 16.77
N SER A 111 -44.17 -19.41 15.92
CA SER A 111 -45.62 -19.50 16.05
C SER A 111 -45.98 -20.98 16.06
N ALA A 112 -45.76 -21.59 17.23
CA ALA A 112 -46.44 -22.81 17.62
C ALA A 112 -47.73 -22.40 18.34
N SER A 113 -48.88 -22.56 17.68
CA SER A 113 -50.20 -22.95 18.23
C SER A 113 -51.23 -22.96 17.12
#